data_AF-A0A1F4YJJ5-F1
#
_entry.id   AF-A0A1F4YJJ5-F1
#
_cell.length_a   1.000
_cell.length_b   1.000
_cell.length_c   1.000
_cell.angle_alpha   90.00
_cell.angle_beta   90.00
_cell.angle_gamma   90.00
#
_symmetry.space_group_name_H-M   'P 1'
#
loop_
_entity.id
_entity.type
_entity.pdbx_description
1 polymer ?
#
loop_
_entity_poly.entity_id
_entity_poly.type
_entity_poly.pdbx_seq_one_letter_code
_entity_poly.pdbx_strand_id
1 'polypeptide(L)'
;MSGIKILWNASEKLMREELARDGRVTGPKRVWEIDLEVINPKQRAALAELVSFDSIGKPTAIDIRDYPLLTVEYPYVKTQTVELDAEPNLEHVIQVAREVYFRRAEHQTIQAEREASDKRHRQFYNQVLPVLKGLADDDDLDGLRNFRIDYPDWYTPKWRNSYTSRTLEGEITSLIGEVSSQREGVRREVEKARQKAELNAWIAEHGSDHLKSAHELGYEVGRLYATERFEHEIPTGWQLDFYDRAAWYVRTNPSADAIVELKLAQALCEAVGGSHATIVWLTHPPSQEPEEDDYGYFEACEAVIIRGYLGKYDLVKML
;
A
#
# COMPACT_ATOMS: atom_id res chain seq x y z
N MET A 1 -8.69 19.66 -56.69
CA MET A 1 -9.76 19.25 -55.76
C MET A 1 -10.57 20.49 -55.48
N SER A 2 -11.81 20.58 -55.99
CA SER A 2 -12.63 21.78 -55.83
C SER A 2 -13.44 21.78 -54.52
N GLY A 3 -13.65 20.63 -53.86
CA GLY A 3 -14.46 20.53 -52.65
C GLY A 3 -13.68 20.40 -51.32
N ILE A 4 -14.18 21.01 -50.24
CA ILE A 4 -13.79 20.71 -48.84
C ILE A 4 -15.01 20.15 -48.09
N LYS A 5 -14.80 19.11 -47.30
CA LYS A 5 -15.83 18.53 -46.43
C LYS A 5 -15.74 19.10 -45.01
N ILE A 6 -16.90 19.40 -44.44
CA ILE A 6 -17.07 19.92 -43.09
C ILE A 6 -17.94 18.93 -42.32
N LEU A 7 -17.43 18.42 -41.21
CA LEU A 7 -18.14 17.50 -40.31
C LEU A 7 -18.70 18.30 -39.14
N TRP A 8 -20.01 18.19 -38.88
CA TRP A 8 -20.67 18.89 -37.77
C TRP A 8 -21.76 18.01 -37.15
N ASN A 9 -22.22 18.36 -35.94
CA ASN A 9 -23.33 17.66 -35.29
C ASN A 9 -24.57 18.54 -35.22
N ALA A 10 -25.70 18.01 -35.69
CA ALA A 10 -27.02 18.59 -35.47
C ALA A 10 -27.44 18.36 -34.02
N SER A 11 -27.99 19.39 -33.38
CA SER A 11 -28.56 19.26 -32.03
C SER A 11 -29.87 18.47 -32.07
N GLU A 12 -30.28 17.98 -30.89
CA GLU A 12 -31.57 17.32 -30.74
C GLU A 12 -32.73 18.23 -31.19
N LYS A 13 -32.60 19.54 -30.95
CA LYS A 13 -33.59 20.53 -31.35
C LYS A 13 -33.73 20.60 -32.87
N LEU A 14 -32.63 20.73 -33.61
CA LEU A 14 -32.66 20.75 -35.08
C LEU A 14 -33.28 19.47 -35.65
N MET A 15 -32.90 18.31 -35.10
CA MET A 15 -33.45 17.03 -35.55
C MET A 15 -34.97 16.93 -35.32
N ARG A 16 -35.49 17.46 -34.20
CA ARG A 16 -36.93 17.52 -33.94
C ARG A 16 -37.65 18.46 -34.91
N GLU A 17 -37.04 19.60 -35.25
CA GLU A 17 -37.59 20.56 -36.22
C GLU A 17 -37.66 19.95 -37.64
N GLU A 18 -36.62 19.23 -38.07
CA GLU A 18 -36.62 18.50 -39.35
C GLU A 18 -37.71 17.40 -39.39
N LEU A 19 -37.87 16.64 -38.30
CA LEU A 19 -38.91 15.62 -38.20
C LEU A 19 -40.30 16.23 -38.37
N ALA A 20 -40.56 17.36 -37.72
CA ALA A 20 -41.83 18.05 -37.78
C ALA A 20 -42.11 18.62 -39.18
N ARG A 21 -41.08 19.11 -39.86
CA ARG A 21 -41.19 19.72 -41.20
C ARG A 21 -41.34 18.70 -42.31
N ASP A 22 -40.47 17.68 -42.32
CA ASP A 22 -40.27 16.80 -43.48
C ASP A 22 -40.70 15.34 -43.20
N GLY A 23 -41.11 15.02 -41.97
CA GLY A 23 -41.46 13.65 -41.55
C GLY A 23 -40.28 12.70 -41.51
N ARG A 24 -39.04 13.21 -41.58
CA ARG A 24 -37.80 12.45 -41.61
C ARG A 24 -36.74 13.11 -40.74
N VAL A 25 -35.96 12.30 -40.02
CA VAL A 25 -34.78 12.75 -39.27
C VAL A 25 -33.54 12.30 -40.00
N THR A 26 -32.63 13.22 -40.29
CA THR A 26 -31.28 12.83 -40.68
C THR A 26 -30.44 12.71 -39.39
N GLY A 27 -29.50 11.76 -39.32
CA GLY A 27 -28.76 11.48 -38.09
C GLY A 27 -27.94 12.68 -37.56
N PRO A 28 -27.48 12.68 -36.31
CA PRO A 28 -26.81 13.84 -35.70
C PRO A 28 -25.52 14.22 -36.42
N LYS A 29 -24.76 13.26 -36.94
CA LYS A 29 -23.51 13.54 -37.67
C LYS A 29 -23.80 13.94 -39.11
N ARG A 30 -23.42 15.16 -39.49
CA ARG A 30 -23.66 15.75 -40.80
C ARG A 30 -22.35 16.04 -41.53
N VAL A 31 -22.44 16.05 -42.86
CA VAL A 31 -21.35 16.41 -43.76
C VAL A 31 -21.84 17.50 -44.69
N TRP A 32 -21.10 18.61 -44.77
CA TRP A 32 -21.33 19.67 -45.73
C TRP A 32 -20.13 19.76 -46.66
N GLU A 33 -20.36 19.65 -47.98
CA GLU A 33 -19.32 19.78 -49.00
C GLU A 33 -19.39 21.17 -49.63
N ILE A 34 -18.30 21.91 -49.51
CA ILE A 34 -18.18 23.28 -50.03
C ILE A 34 -17.31 23.26 -51.26
N ASP A 35 -17.87 23.74 -52.36
CA ASP A 35 -17.10 24.04 -53.56
C ASP A 35 -16.31 25.35 -53.38
N LEU A 36 -14.99 25.22 -53.35
CA LEU A 36 -14.04 26.31 -53.20
C LEU A 36 -14.08 27.31 -54.36
N GLU A 37 -14.56 26.90 -55.53
CA GLU A 37 -14.68 27.78 -56.70
C GLU A 37 -15.79 28.82 -56.54
N VAL A 38 -16.82 28.49 -55.74
CA VAL A 38 -18.02 29.31 -55.56
C VAL A 38 -17.90 30.32 -54.41
N ILE A 39 -17.03 30.06 -53.44
CA ILE A 39 -16.85 30.95 -52.27
C ILE A 39 -15.88 32.09 -52.57
N ASN A 40 -16.03 33.20 -51.83
CA ASN A 40 -15.17 34.36 -52.04
C ASN A 40 -13.70 34.08 -51.62
N PRO A 41 -12.72 34.82 -52.18
CA PRO A 41 -11.30 34.57 -51.91
C PRO A 41 -10.91 34.67 -50.43
N LYS A 42 -11.55 35.55 -49.65
CA LYS A 42 -11.27 35.72 -48.22
C LYS A 42 -11.69 34.48 -47.42
N GLN A 43 -12.86 33.93 -47.71
CA GLN A 43 -13.36 32.69 -47.09
C GLN A 43 -12.53 31.48 -47.51
N ARG A 44 -12.12 31.41 -48.79
CA ARG A 44 -11.22 30.37 -49.29
C ARG A 44 -9.88 30.37 -48.54
N ALA A 45 -9.29 31.54 -48.33
CA ALA A 45 -8.06 31.67 -47.55
C ALA A 45 -8.25 31.23 -46.09
N ALA A 46 -9.34 31.63 -45.44
CA ALA A 46 -9.63 31.24 -44.06
C ALA A 46 -9.87 29.72 -43.91
N LEU A 47 -10.53 29.07 -44.88
CA LEU A 47 -10.66 27.62 -44.90
C LEU A 47 -9.32 26.92 -45.12
N ALA A 48 -8.47 27.45 -45.99
CA ALA A 48 -7.16 26.87 -46.26
C ALA A 48 -6.25 26.83 -45.01
N GLU A 49 -6.37 27.81 -44.11
CA GLU A 49 -5.67 27.82 -42.81
C GLU A 49 -6.11 26.69 -41.86
N LEU A 50 -7.32 26.18 -42.04
CA LEU A 50 -7.95 25.19 -41.14
C LEU A 50 -7.85 23.76 -41.65
N VAL A 51 -7.50 23.58 -42.92
CA VAL A 51 -7.37 22.28 -43.56
C VAL A 51 -6.05 21.63 -43.13
N SER A 52 -6.16 20.46 -42.52
CA SER A 52 -5.03 19.56 -42.34
C SER A 52 -4.89 18.65 -43.56
N PHE A 53 -3.70 18.07 -43.75
CA PHE A 53 -3.43 17.12 -44.82
C PHE A 53 -3.06 15.77 -44.21
N ASP A 54 -3.49 14.68 -44.83
CA ASP A 54 -3.10 13.34 -44.43
C ASP A 54 -1.65 13.02 -44.85
N SER A 55 -1.17 11.82 -44.54
CA SER A 55 0.20 11.39 -44.86
C SER A 55 0.52 11.32 -46.35
N ILE A 56 -0.49 11.39 -47.23
CA ILE A 56 -0.32 11.40 -48.69
C ILE A 56 -0.62 12.78 -49.29
N GLY A 57 -0.74 13.82 -48.45
CA GLY A 57 -0.95 15.20 -48.88
C GLY A 57 -2.36 15.50 -49.37
N LYS A 58 -3.36 14.67 -49.04
CA LYS A 58 -4.77 14.97 -49.35
C LYS A 58 -5.40 15.77 -48.21
N PRO A 59 -6.23 16.80 -48.54
CA PRO A 59 -6.91 17.59 -47.52
C PRO A 59 -7.88 16.72 -46.74
N THR A 60 -7.79 16.77 -45.42
CA THR A 60 -8.74 16.12 -44.51
C THR A 60 -9.97 17.01 -44.31
N ALA A 61 -11.10 16.39 -43.95
CA ALA A 61 -12.30 17.14 -43.59
C ALA A 61 -12.06 18.05 -42.38
N ILE A 62 -12.67 19.23 -42.39
CA ILE A 62 -12.68 20.13 -41.23
C ILE A 62 -13.71 19.59 -40.24
N ASP A 63 -13.24 19.08 -39.11
CA ASP A 63 -14.10 18.47 -38.09
C ASP A 63 -14.39 19.44 -36.95
N ILE A 64 -15.60 20.00 -36.93
CA ILE A 64 -16.08 20.91 -35.88
C ILE A 64 -16.97 20.23 -34.85
N ARG A 65 -17.07 18.89 -34.87
CA ARG A 65 -17.96 18.13 -33.99
C ARG A 65 -17.52 18.15 -32.53
N ASP A 66 -16.22 18.13 -32.29
CA ASP A 66 -15.64 17.98 -30.95
C ASP A 66 -14.37 18.82 -30.79
N TYR A 67 -14.20 19.43 -29.61
CA TYR A 67 -12.93 20.02 -29.19
C TYR A 67 -12.53 19.58 -27.78
N PRO A 68 -11.23 19.52 -27.48
CA PRO A 68 -10.76 19.21 -26.13
C PRO A 68 -11.13 20.35 -25.17
N LEU A 69 -11.83 20.01 -24.09
CA LEU A 69 -11.93 20.85 -22.90
C LEU A 69 -10.62 20.73 -22.14
N LEU A 70 -9.94 21.87 -22.03
CA LEU A 70 -8.80 22.01 -21.14
C LEU A 70 -9.31 22.15 -19.70
N THR A 71 -9.74 21.04 -19.12
CA THR A 71 -10.02 21.00 -17.69
C THR A 71 -8.73 20.84 -16.91
N VAL A 72 -8.63 21.58 -15.80
CA VAL A 72 -7.50 21.49 -14.86
C VAL A 72 -7.50 20.14 -14.10
N GLU A 73 -8.62 19.42 -14.12
CA GLU A 73 -8.78 18.11 -13.50
C GLU A 73 -8.14 16.99 -14.34
N TYR A 74 -6.89 16.69 -14.00
CA TYR A 74 -6.14 15.52 -14.45
C TYR A 74 -6.84 14.20 -14.01
N PRO A 75 -6.83 13.09 -14.78
CA PRO A 75 -6.06 12.80 -16.02
C PRO A 75 -6.85 12.80 -17.34
N TYR A 76 -8.12 13.19 -17.35
CA TYR A 76 -8.99 12.98 -18.51
C TYR A 76 -9.11 14.23 -19.38
N VAL A 77 -8.72 14.10 -20.65
CA VAL A 77 -9.10 15.07 -21.67
C VAL A 77 -10.59 14.90 -21.90
N LYS A 78 -11.39 15.79 -21.34
CA LYS A 78 -12.81 15.83 -21.67
C LYS A 78 -12.92 16.41 -23.07
N THR A 79 -13.64 15.75 -23.98
CA THR A 79 -14.04 16.37 -25.23
C THR A 79 -15.41 16.99 -25.03
N GLN A 80 -15.60 18.22 -25.48
CA GLN A 80 -16.92 18.81 -25.60
C GLN A 80 -17.42 18.62 -27.03
N THR A 81 -18.57 17.98 -27.14
CA THR A 81 -19.29 17.89 -28.41
C THR A 81 -20.01 19.21 -28.68
N VAL A 82 -19.84 19.73 -29.88
CA VAL A 82 -20.48 20.94 -30.39
C VAL A 82 -21.69 20.52 -31.21
N GLU A 83 -22.87 20.88 -30.73
CA GLU A 83 -24.14 20.65 -31.41
C GLU A 83 -24.70 21.98 -31.92
N LEU A 84 -25.25 21.96 -33.14
CA LEU A 84 -25.79 23.13 -33.81
C LEU A 84 -27.30 23.02 -33.99
N ASP A 85 -28.02 24.07 -33.59
CA ASP A 85 -29.47 24.19 -33.69
C ASP A 85 -29.98 24.51 -35.10
N ALA A 86 -29.09 24.79 -36.04
CA ALA A 86 -29.40 25.08 -37.43
C ALA A 86 -28.26 24.62 -38.34
N GLU A 87 -28.53 24.45 -39.64
CA GLU A 87 -27.47 24.25 -40.62
C GLU A 87 -26.50 25.45 -40.58
N PRO A 88 -25.20 25.21 -40.34
CA PRO A 88 -24.26 26.31 -40.22
C PRO A 88 -24.04 26.97 -41.57
N ASN A 89 -23.97 28.30 -41.58
CA ASN A 89 -23.42 29.02 -42.71
C ASN A 89 -21.89 29.01 -42.66
N LEU A 90 -21.25 29.38 -43.76
CA LEU A 90 -19.79 29.33 -43.91
C LEU A 90 -19.06 30.19 -42.87
N GLU A 91 -19.58 31.38 -42.54
CA GLU A 91 -18.95 32.27 -41.58
C GLU A 91 -18.96 31.67 -40.17
N HIS A 92 -20.09 31.07 -39.78
CA HIS A 92 -20.21 30.31 -38.53
C HIS A 92 -19.22 29.15 -38.50
N VAL A 93 -19.11 28.36 -39.58
CA VAL A 93 -18.15 27.24 -39.61
C VAL A 93 -16.73 27.74 -39.46
N ILE A 94 -16.32 28.78 -40.18
CA ILE A 94 -14.96 29.33 -40.08
C ILE A 94 -14.67 29.76 -38.63
N GLN A 95 -15.63 30.41 -37.97
CA GLN A 95 -15.48 30.83 -36.58
C GLN A 95 -15.31 29.63 -35.63
N VAL A 96 -16.21 28.65 -35.69
CA VAL A 96 -16.14 27.46 -34.82
C VAL A 96 -14.89 26.65 -35.11
N ALA A 97 -14.55 26.43 -36.38
CA ALA A 97 -13.37 25.69 -36.77
C ALA A 97 -12.07 26.33 -36.27
N ARG A 98 -11.98 27.66 -36.25
CA ARG A 98 -10.83 28.38 -35.66
C ARG A 98 -10.69 28.12 -34.17
N GLU A 99 -11.78 28.18 -33.42
CA GLU A 99 -11.76 27.87 -31.98
C GLU A 99 -11.34 26.41 -31.75
N VAL A 100 -11.94 25.46 -32.48
CA VAL A 100 -11.57 24.04 -32.40
C VAL A 100 -10.10 23.81 -32.72
N TYR A 101 -9.59 24.45 -33.78
CA TYR A 101 -8.18 24.37 -34.18
C TYR A 101 -7.24 24.90 -33.09
N PHE A 102 -7.54 26.09 -32.54
CA PHE A 102 -6.76 26.69 -31.47
C PHE A 102 -6.70 25.79 -30.23
N ARG A 103 -7.86 25.27 -29.78
CA ARG A 103 -7.96 24.35 -28.64
C ARG A 103 -7.16 23.07 -28.86
N ARG A 104 -7.17 22.52 -30.08
CA ARG A 104 -6.38 21.32 -30.41
C ARG A 104 -4.88 21.59 -30.37
N ALA A 105 -4.43 22.73 -30.88
CA ALA A 105 -3.01 23.11 -30.84
C ALA A 105 -2.52 23.33 -29.39
N GLU A 106 -3.33 24.00 -28.56
CA GLU A 106 -3.05 24.19 -27.14
C GLU A 106 -2.97 22.83 -26.42
N HIS A 107 -3.94 21.95 -26.68
CA HIS A 107 -3.95 20.60 -26.13
C HIS A 107 -2.73 19.75 -26.55
N GLN A 108 -2.32 19.81 -27.83
CA GLN A 108 -1.11 19.13 -28.32
C GLN A 108 0.16 19.62 -27.60
N THR A 109 0.24 20.93 -27.34
CA THR A 109 1.36 21.53 -26.62
C THR A 109 1.43 21.01 -25.18
N ILE A 110 0.28 20.95 -24.50
CA ILE A 110 0.15 20.38 -23.14
C ILE A 110 0.51 18.88 -23.13
N GLN A 111 0.07 18.12 -24.14
CA GLN A 111 0.44 16.71 -24.26
C GLN A 111 1.94 16.50 -24.47
N ALA A 112 2.57 17.29 -25.34
CA ALA A 112 4.01 17.20 -25.57
C ALA A 112 4.82 17.58 -24.31
N GLU A 113 4.41 18.62 -23.59
CA GLU A 113 5.01 19.00 -22.31
C GLU A 113 4.87 17.88 -21.28
N ARG A 114 3.70 17.21 -21.24
CA ARG A 114 3.45 16.07 -20.37
C ARG A 114 4.35 14.88 -20.70
N GLU A 115 4.43 14.48 -21.97
CA GLU A 115 5.30 13.37 -22.38
C GLU A 115 6.76 13.65 -22.04
N ALA A 116 7.21 14.89 -22.25
CA ALA A 116 8.53 15.33 -21.85
C ALA A 116 8.72 15.27 -20.31
N SER A 117 7.71 15.68 -19.54
CA SER A 117 7.71 15.58 -18.08
C SER A 117 7.77 14.14 -17.59
N ASP A 118 6.93 13.25 -18.13
CA ASP A 118 6.90 11.82 -17.79
C ASP A 118 8.21 11.12 -18.17
N LYS A 119 8.86 11.54 -19.26
CA LYS A 119 10.20 11.08 -19.63
C LYS A 119 11.25 11.53 -18.61
N ARG A 120 11.23 12.79 -18.18
CA ARG A 120 12.12 13.31 -17.13
C ARG A 120 11.90 12.59 -15.79
N HIS A 121 10.65 12.38 -15.37
CA HIS A 121 10.31 11.62 -14.16
C HIS A 121 10.85 10.19 -14.21
N ARG A 122 10.66 9.47 -15.31
CA ARG A 122 11.20 8.12 -15.47
C ARG A 122 12.74 8.09 -15.43
N GLN A 123 13.40 9.07 -16.05
CA GLN A 123 14.85 9.19 -15.97
C GLN A 123 15.33 9.43 -14.53
N PHE A 124 14.68 10.33 -13.81
CA PHE A 124 14.98 10.59 -12.39
C PHE A 124 14.76 9.35 -11.53
N TYR A 125 13.63 8.65 -11.70
CA TYR A 125 13.34 7.39 -11.01
C TYR A 125 14.45 6.35 -11.22
N ASN A 126 14.89 6.16 -12.47
CA ASN A 126 15.96 5.22 -12.81
C ASN A 126 17.33 5.60 -12.24
N GLN A 127 17.55 6.87 -11.88
CA GLN A 127 18.76 7.33 -11.21
C GLN A 127 18.72 7.10 -9.70
N VAL A 128 17.57 7.33 -9.08
CA VAL A 128 17.40 7.20 -7.61
C VAL A 128 17.27 5.75 -7.18
N LEU A 129 16.56 4.91 -7.95
CA LEU A 129 16.26 3.53 -7.57
C LEU A 129 17.51 2.68 -7.25
N PRO A 130 18.61 2.72 -8.04
CA PRO A 130 19.82 1.96 -7.71
C PRO A 130 20.46 2.37 -6.37
N VAL A 131 20.37 3.64 -5.98
CA VAL A 131 20.90 4.12 -4.70
C VAL A 131 20.09 3.53 -3.53
N LEU A 132 18.76 3.56 -3.64
CA LEU A 132 17.88 2.94 -2.65
C LEU A 132 18.14 1.43 -2.51
N LYS A 133 18.34 0.74 -3.63
CA LYS A 133 18.69 -0.68 -3.63
C LYS A 133 20.04 -0.94 -2.98
N GLY A 134 21.05 -0.11 -3.27
CA GLY A 134 22.35 -0.20 -2.59
C GLY A 134 22.24 -0.07 -1.07
N LEU A 135 21.44 0.90 -0.58
CA LEU A 135 21.19 1.03 0.86
C LEU A 135 20.50 -0.20 1.45
N ALA A 136 19.58 -0.81 0.72
CA ALA A 136 18.92 -2.04 1.16
C ALA A 136 19.88 -3.24 1.17
N ASP A 137 20.71 -3.38 0.13
CA ASP A 137 21.72 -4.44 0.02
C ASP A 137 22.80 -4.32 1.12
N ASP A 138 23.13 -3.09 1.51
CA ASP A 138 24.05 -2.78 2.62
C ASP A 138 23.38 -2.86 4.01
N ASP A 139 22.11 -3.26 4.09
CA ASP A 139 21.31 -3.33 5.32
C ASP A 139 21.22 -1.97 6.07
N ASP A 140 21.35 -0.85 5.36
CA ASP A 140 21.33 0.51 5.92
C ASP A 140 19.89 1.05 6.08
N LEU A 141 19.18 0.54 7.10
CA LEU A 141 17.83 0.98 7.44
C LEU A 141 17.75 2.48 7.79
N ASP A 142 18.79 3.03 8.42
CA ASP A 142 18.78 4.44 8.79
C ASP A 142 18.99 5.33 7.56
N GLY A 143 19.85 4.92 6.63
CA GLY A 143 19.97 5.51 5.30
C GLY A 143 18.64 5.50 4.56
N LEU A 144 17.94 4.36 4.51
CA LEU A 144 16.62 4.25 3.86
C LEU A 144 15.56 5.16 4.49
N ARG A 145 15.47 5.20 5.83
CA ARG A 145 14.49 6.03 6.56
C ARG A 145 14.75 7.51 6.41
N ASN A 146 16.01 7.90 6.33
CA ASN A 146 16.43 9.29 6.21
C ASN A 146 16.67 9.70 4.75
N PHE A 147 16.45 8.82 3.78
CA PHE A 147 16.66 9.12 2.38
C PHE A 147 15.75 10.26 1.93
N ARG A 148 16.36 11.39 1.57
CA ARG A 148 15.64 12.55 1.05
C ARG A 148 15.75 12.57 -0.46
N ILE A 149 14.60 12.64 -1.11
CA ILE A 149 14.54 12.82 -2.55
C ILE A 149 14.68 14.31 -2.84
N ASP A 150 15.85 14.71 -3.32
CA ASP A 150 16.09 16.06 -3.82
C ASP A 150 15.44 16.19 -5.20
N TYR A 151 14.17 16.57 -5.19
CA TYR A 151 13.40 16.78 -6.40
C TYR A 151 13.96 17.99 -7.18
N PRO A 152 14.25 17.85 -8.48
CA PRO A 152 14.69 18.97 -9.30
C PRO A 152 13.63 20.07 -9.41
N ASP A 153 14.01 21.31 -9.71
CA ASP A 153 13.10 22.46 -9.80
C ASP A 153 11.95 22.28 -10.84
N TRP A 154 12.16 21.45 -11.86
CA TRP A 154 11.13 21.13 -12.85
C TRP A 154 10.04 20.19 -12.31
N TYR A 155 10.26 19.59 -11.13
CA TYR A 155 9.34 18.71 -10.43
C TYR A 155 8.28 19.54 -9.69
N THR A 156 7.23 19.96 -10.40
CA THR A 156 6.19 20.78 -9.77
C THR A 156 5.15 19.91 -9.04
N PRO A 157 4.67 20.31 -7.85
CA PRO A 157 3.69 19.56 -7.06
C PRO A 157 2.36 19.27 -7.79
N LYS A 158 2.02 20.05 -8.82
CA LYS A 158 0.83 19.84 -9.65
C LYS A 158 0.84 18.48 -10.36
N TRP A 159 2.03 17.92 -10.62
CA TRP A 159 2.22 16.59 -11.19
C TRP A 159 2.60 15.53 -10.16
N ARG A 160 2.55 15.83 -8.86
CA ARG A 160 2.89 14.91 -7.75
C ARG A 160 1.89 13.75 -7.59
N ASN A 161 0.72 13.85 -8.22
CA ASN A 161 -0.22 12.73 -8.37
C ASN A 161 0.08 11.85 -9.59
N SER A 162 1.15 12.12 -10.34
CA SER A 162 1.65 11.16 -11.33
C SER A 162 2.14 9.90 -10.61
N TYR A 163 2.00 8.76 -11.29
CA TYR A 163 2.33 7.44 -10.75
C TYR A 163 3.76 7.35 -10.19
N THR A 164 4.69 8.21 -10.63
CA THR A 164 6.13 8.14 -10.32
C THR A 164 6.54 8.60 -8.91
N SER A 165 5.88 9.59 -8.29
CA SER A 165 6.17 9.94 -6.87
C SER A 165 5.70 8.86 -5.93
N ARG A 166 4.45 8.39 -6.16
CA ARG A 166 3.87 7.30 -5.36
C ARG A 166 4.68 6.02 -5.48
N THR A 167 5.39 5.80 -6.58
CA THR A 167 6.28 4.66 -6.73
C THR A 167 7.58 4.79 -5.94
N LEU A 168 8.20 5.97 -5.78
CA LEU A 168 9.46 6.06 -5.01
C LEU A 168 9.23 5.95 -3.50
N GLU A 169 8.26 6.68 -2.96
CA GLU A 169 7.92 6.57 -1.53
C GLU A 169 7.39 5.17 -1.19
N GLY A 170 6.61 4.57 -2.11
CA GLY A 170 6.18 3.18 -2.04
C GLY A 170 7.36 2.20 -2.05
N GLU A 171 8.35 2.42 -2.91
CA GLU A 171 9.55 1.58 -3.00
C GLU A 171 10.39 1.67 -1.72
N ILE A 172 10.63 2.88 -1.19
CA ILE A 172 11.34 3.07 0.09
C ILE A 172 10.63 2.30 1.21
N THR A 173 9.31 2.39 1.27
CA THR A 173 8.51 1.67 2.26
C THR A 173 8.63 0.16 2.11
N SER A 174 8.61 -0.36 0.87
CA SER A 174 8.81 -1.78 0.58
C SER A 174 10.18 -2.26 1.02
N LEU A 175 11.24 -1.56 0.63
CA LEU A 175 12.63 -1.91 0.96
C LEU A 175 12.87 -1.90 2.48
N ILE A 176 12.34 -0.90 3.20
CA ILE A 176 12.41 -0.87 4.68
C ILE A 176 11.76 -2.12 5.28
N GLY A 177 10.60 -2.53 4.74
CA GLY A 177 9.88 -3.72 5.19
C GLY A 177 10.66 -5.01 4.96
N GLU A 178 11.28 -5.15 3.78
CA GLU A 178 12.10 -6.31 3.42
C GLU A 178 13.33 -6.44 4.32
N VAL A 179 14.12 -5.38 4.45
CA VAL A 179 15.34 -5.36 5.27
C VAL A 179 15.01 -5.61 6.74
N SER A 180 13.94 -5.00 7.27
CA SER A 180 13.50 -5.25 8.65
C SER A 180 13.10 -6.71 8.87
N SER A 181 12.43 -7.34 7.90
CA SER A 181 12.01 -8.73 7.98
C SER A 181 13.20 -9.69 7.93
N GLN A 182 14.21 -9.38 7.13
CA GLN A 182 15.46 -10.16 7.07
C GLN A 182 16.21 -10.09 8.40
N ARG A 183 16.38 -8.89 8.98
CA ARG A 183 17.00 -8.71 10.31
C ARG A 183 16.30 -9.52 11.40
N GLU A 184 14.97 -9.45 11.42
CA GLU A 184 14.16 -10.21 12.38
C GLU A 184 14.28 -11.72 12.17
N GLY A 185 14.37 -12.18 10.91
CA GLY A 185 14.66 -13.58 10.58
C GLY A 185 15.99 -14.06 11.16
N VAL A 186 17.08 -13.34 10.89
CA VAL A 186 18.41 -13.65 11.42
C VAL A 186 18.42 -13.64 12.95
N ARG A 187 17.79 -12.62 13.57
CA ARG A 187 17.66 -12.53 15.02
C ARG A 187 16.95 -13.74 15.62
N ARG A 188 15.85 -14.19 15.00
CA ARG A 188 15.11 -15.39 15.43
C ARG A 188 15.95 -16.65 15.29
N GLU A 189 16.75 -16.79 14.25
CA GLU A 189 17.63 -17.95 14.08
C GLU A 189 18.75 -17.97 15.12
N VAL A 190 19.39 -16.83 15.38
CA VAL A 190 20.39 -16.70 16.45
C VAL A 190 19.79 -17.02 17.81
N GLU A 191 18.60 -16.51 18.10
CA GLU A 191 17.91 -16.78 19.36
C GLU A 191 17.54 -18.26 19.52
N LYS A 192 17.00 -18.88 18.46
CA LYS A 192 16.71 -20.33 18.45
C LYS A 192 17.99 -21.16 18.64
N ALA A 193 19.09 -20.78 18.01
CA ALA A 193 20.37 -21.47 18.18
C ALA A 193 20.90 -21.34 19.61
N ARG A 194 20.77 -20.14 20.22
CA ARG A 194 21.12 -19.90 21.63
C ARG A 194 20.27 -20.75 22.58
N GLN A 195 18.95 -20.73 22.43
CA GLN A 195 18.02 -21.53 23.24
C GLN A 195 18.31 -23.03 23.11
N LYS A 196 18.63 -23.50 21.90
CA LYS A 196 18.99 -24.90 21.68
C LYS A 196 20.33 -25.26 22.34
N ALA A 197 21.33 -24.38 22.26
CA ALA A 197 22.62 -24.61 22.91
C ALA A 197 22.48 -24.66 24.45
N GLU A 198 21.69 -23.76 25.02
CA GLU A 198 21.38 -23.73 26.44
C GLU A 198 20.63 -24.99 26.89
N LEU A 199 19.58 -25.38 26.15
CA LEU A 199 18.85 -26.63 26.39
C LEU A 199 19.79 -27.83 26.40
N ASN A 200 20.67 -27.94 25.41
CA ASN A 200 21.62 -29.06 25.32
C ASN A 200 22.59 -29.08 26.51
N ALA A 201 23.13 -27.91 26.89
CA ALA A 201 24.06 -27.80 28.01
C ALA A 201 23.37 -28.20 29.33
N TRP A 202 22.16 -27.69 29.55
CA TRP A 202 21.40 -27.97 30.75
C TRP A 202 20.99 -29.44 30.85
N ILE A 203 20.51 -30.05 29.75
CA ILE A 203 20.17 -31.48 29.72
C ILE A 203 21.41 -32.32 30.05
N ALA A 204 22.58 -31.98 29.53
CA ALA A 204 23.81 -32.71 29.81
C ALA A 204 24.20 -32.64 31.30
N GLU A 205 24.11 -31.45 31.90
CA GLU A 205 24.53 -31.20 33.28
C GLU A 205 23.51 -31.69 34.33
N HIS A 206 22.24 -31.33 34.16
CA HIS A 206 21.20 -31.48 35.17
C HIS A 206 20.07 -32.44 34.80
N GLY A 207 19.91 -32.77 33.51
CA GLY A 207 18.80 -33.59 33.04
C GLY A 207 18.77 -34.98 33.68
N SER A 208 17.57 -35.49 33.93
CA SER A 208 17.37 -36.87 34.37
C SER A 208 17.87 -37.87 33.32
N ASP A 209 18.10 -39.12 33.73
CA ASP A 209 18.46 -40.18 32.78
C ASP A 209 17.40 -40.37 31.70
N HIS A 210 16.11 -40.14 32.04
CA HIS A 210 15.01 -40.21 31.10
C HIS A 210 15.10 -39.07 30.06
N LEU A 211 15.28 -37.83 30.50
CA LEU A 211 15.41 -36.67 29.63
C LEU A 211 16.64 -36.75 28.73
N LYS A 212 17.79 -37.14 29.28
CA LYS A 212 19.02 -37.36 28.52
C LYS A 212 18.83 -38.40 27.43
N SER A 213 18.26 -39.55 27.78
CA SER A 213 18.01 -40.64 26.81
C SER A 213 17.01 -40.23 25.73
N ALA A 214 15.91 -39.56 26.10
CA ALA A 214 14.92 -39.08 25.14
C ALA A 214 15.51 -38.05 24.17
N HIS A 215 16.33 -37.13 24.68
CA HIS A 215 17.03 -36.13 23.89
C HIS A 215 18.06 -36.76 22.93
N GLU A 216 18.86 -37.72 23.40
CA GLU A 216 19.83 -38.43 22.56
C GLU A 216 19.16 -39.18 21.41
N LEU A 217 17.97 -39.76 21.64
CA LEU A 217 17.16 -40.43 20.62
C LEU A 217 16.43 -39.45 19.68
N GLY A 218 16.52 -38.14 19.89
CA GLY A 218 15.94 -37.11 19.03
C GLY A 218 14.43 -36.90 19.21
N TYR A 219 13.86 -37.30 20.35
CA TYR A 219 12.45 -37.02 20.66
C TYR A 219 12.22 -35.53 21.02
N GLU A 220 10.97 -35.08 20.91
CA GLU A 220 10.57 -33.75 21.37
C GLU A 220 10.53 -33.74 22.91
N VAL A 221 11.54 -33.11 23.51
CA VAL A 221 11.73 -33.08 24.97
C VAL A 221 11.37 -31.76 25.61
N GLY A 222 10.75 -30.83 24.86
CA GLY A 222 10.53 -29.45 25.31
C GLY A 222 9.74 -29.37 26.62
N ARG A 223 8.71 -30.21 26.76
CA ARG A 223 7.90 -30.32 27.99
C ARG A 223 8.70 -30.87 29.15
N LEU A 224 9.32 -32.04 28.98
CA LEU A 224 10.06 -32.71 30.05
C LEU A 224 11.23 -31.84 30.53
N TYR A 225 11.95 -31.21 29.61
CA TYR A 225 13.00 -30.23 29.91
C TYR A 225 12.47 -29.05 30.74
N ALA A 226 11.37 -28.42 30.32
CA ALA A 226 10.81 -27.29 31.03
C ALA A 226 10.35 -27.68 32.45
N THR A 227 9.74 -28.85 32.60
CA THR A 227 9.29 -29.38 33.89
C THR A 227 10.47 -29.70 34.82
N GLU A 228 11.47 -30.47 34.35
CA GLU A 228 12.63 -30.81 35.19
C GLU A 228 13.43 -29.56 35.58
N ARG A 229 13.60 -28.61 34.66
CA ARG A 229 14.30 -27.35 34.96
C ARG A 229 13.52 -26.47 35.93
N PHE A 230 12.20 -26.43 35.78
CA PHE A 230 11.32 -25.76 36.72
C PHE A 230 11.45 -26.36 38.13
N GLU A 231 11.37 -27.69 38.26
CA GLU A 231 11.49 -28.38 39.56
C GLU A 231 12.88 -28.19 40.21
N HIS A 232 13.93 -28.07 39.39
CA HIS A 232 15.29 -27.86 39.87
C HIS A 232 15.58 -26.41 40.30
N GLU A 233 15.10 -25.42 39.56
CA GLU A 233 15.49 -24.02 39.72
C GLU A 233 14.47 -23.19 40.52
N ILE A 234 13.19 -23.58 40.51
CA ILE A 234 12.11 -22.73 41.02
C ILE A 234 11.69 -23.18 42.43
N PRO A 235 11.54 -22.23 43.39
CA PRO A 235 11.06 -22.55 44.73
C PRO A 235 9.67 -23.21 44.74
N THR A 236 9.41 -24.01 45.77
CA THR A 236 8.09 -24.62 45.99
C THR A 236 6.96 -23.58 46.07
N GLY A 237 5.81 -23.91 45.50
CA GLY A 237 4.61 -23.06 45.51
C GLY A 237 4.37 -22.28 44.21
N TRP A 238 5.34 -22.27 43.30
CA TRP A 238 5.12 -21.85 41.92
C TRP A 238 4.53 -22.99 41.09
N GLN A 239 3.97 -22.65 39.94
CA GLN A 239 3.48 -23.56 38.93
C GLN A 239 3.94 -23.09 37.55
N LEU A 240 4.41 -24.03 36.73
CA LEU A 240 4.78 -23.77 35.33
C LEU A 240 3.54 -23.81 34.43
N ASP A 241 3.26 -22.71 33.74
CA ASP A 241 2.23 -22.67 32.71
C ASP A 241 2.81 -23.02 31.33
N PHE A 242 3.02 -24.32 31.11
CA PHE A 242 3.62 -24.82 29.88
C PHE A 242 2.73 -24.62 28.65
N TYR A 243 1.41 -24.72 28.83
CA TYR A 243 0.42 -24.66 27.75
C TYR A 243 -0.22 -23.27 27.57
N ASP A 244 0.26 -22.25 28.30
CA ASP A 244 -0.29 -20.88 28.26
C ASP A 244 -1.80 -20.86 28.51
N ARG A 245 -2.23 -21.54 29.57
CA ARG A 245 -3.64 -21.72 29.94
C ARG A 245 -4.07 -20.89 31.12
N ALA A 246 -3.12 -20.39 31.90
CA ALA A 246 -3.45 -19.46 32.94
C ALA A 246 -4.02 -18.18 32.30
N ALA A 247 -5.09 -17.67 32.90
CA ALA A 247 -5.73 -16.44 32.45
C ALA A 247 -5.94 -15.53 33.64
N TRP A 248 -5.80 -14.22 33.42
CA TRP A 248 -5.86 -13.25 34.51
C TRP A 248 -6.23 -11.85 34.03
N TYR A 249 -6.55 -11.00 35.01
CA TYR A 249 -6.70 -9.56 34.82
C TYR A 249 -5.63 -8.79 35.59
N VAL A 250 -5.39 -7.55 35.17
CA VAL A 250 -4.55 -6.62 35.93
C VAL A 250 -5.17 -6.37 37.30
N ARG A 251 -4.39 -6.50 38.36
CA ARG A 251 -4.86 -6.27 39.73
C ARG A 251 -4.73 -4.80 40.13
N THR A 252 -5.82 -4.20 40.57
CA THR A 252 -5.84 -2.88 41.21
C THR A 252 -6.00 -3.04 42.72
N ASN A 253 -5.16 -2.36 43.51
CA ASN A 253 -5.09 -2.47 44.98
C ASN A 253 -4.71 -3.88 45.48
N PRO A 254 -3.46 -4.32 45.24
CA PRO A 254 -2.97 -5.61 45.69
C PRO A 254 -2.97 -5.72 47.22
N SER A 255 -3.11 -6.94 47.75
CA SER A 255 -2.96 -7.19 49.19
C SER A 255 -1.52 -6.91 49.67
N ALA A 256 -1.35 -6.75 50.99
CA ALA A 256 -0.03 -6.58 51.59
C ALA A 256 0.88 -7.79 51.31
N ASP A 257 0.33 -9.01 51.36
CA ASP A 257 1.05 -10.25 51.12
C ASP A 257 1.51 -10.35 49.66
N ALA A 258 0.65 -9.96 48.70
CA ALA A 258 1.03 -9.92 47.28
C ALA A 258 2.17 -8.94 46.98
N ILE A 259 2.23 -7.81 47.69
CA ILE A 259 3.34 -6.84 47.54
C ILE A 259 4.66 -7.45 48.05
N VAL A 260 4.63 -8.25 49.12
CA VAL A 260 5.82 -8.95 49.61
C VAL A 260 6.25 -10.01 48.60
N GLU A 261 5.31 -10.82 48.11
CA GLU A 261 5.62 -11.88 47.14
C GLU A 261 6.14 -11.30 45.81
N LEU A 262 5.61 -10.17 45.35
CA LEU A 262 6.10 -9.51 44.14
C LEU A 262 7.60 -9.16 44.24
N LYS A 263 8.08 -8.73 45.41
CA LYS A 263 9.51 -8.41 45.60
C LYS A 263 10.38 -9.67 45.49
N LEU A 264 9.90 -10.79 46.02
CA LEU A 264 10.58 -12.08 45.89
C LEU A 264 10.56 -12.56 44.44
N ALA A 265 9.42 -12.43 43.77
CA ALA A 265 9.26 -12.78 42.37
C ALA A 265 10.12 -11.92 41.44
N GLN A 266 10.36 -10.65 41.75
CA GLN A 266 11.29 -9.80 40.99
C GLN A 266 12.73 -10.32 41.07
N ALA A 267 13.20 -10.69 42.27
CA ALA A 267 14.52 -11.29 42.43
C ALA A 267 14.62 -12.66 41.72
N LEU A 268 13.58 -13.47 41.80
CA LEU A 268 13.51 -14.75 41.08
C LEU A 268 13.50 -14.55 39.56
N CYS A 269 12.71 -13.59 39.06
CA CYS A 269 12.61 -13.23 37.64
C CYS A 269 13.99 -12.89 37.06
N GLU A 270 14.80 -12.11 37.78
CA GLU A 270 16.18 -11.81 37.38
C GLU A 270 17.06 -13.07 37.35
N ALA A 271 16.95 -13.94 38.37
CA ALA A 271 17.75 -15.15 38.48
C ALA A 271 17.47 -16.18 37.37
N VAL A 272 16.22 -16.29 36.92
CA VAL A 272 15.78 -17.29 35.93
C VAL A 272 15.65 -16.74 34.51
N GLY A 273 16.04 -15.47 34.30
CA GLY A 273 15.95 -14.81 33.00
C GLY A 273 14.51 -14.52 32.53
N GLY A 274 13.58 -14.36 33.47
CA GLY A 274 12.22 -13.89 33.16
C GLY A 274 12.23 -12.44 32.69
N SER A 275 11.19 -12.06 31.96
CA SER A 275 11.03 -10.70 31.40
C SER A 275 10.45 -9.70 32.38
N HIS A 276 9.47 -10.10 33.20
CA HIS A 276 8.84 -9.25 34.19
C HIS A 276 8.02 -10.05 35.21
N ALA A 277 7.96 -9.58 36.47
CA ALA A 277 7.10 -10.11 37.51
C ALA A 277 5.98 -9.11 37.86
N THR A 278 4.73 -9.58 37.99
CA THR A 278 3.58 -8.73 38.31
C THR A 278 2.49 -9.43 39.13
N ILE A 279 1.67 -8.65 39.84
CA ILE A 279 0.52 -9.14 40.60
C ILE A 279 -0.72 -9.10 39.71
N VAL A 280 -1.47 -10.18 39.68
CA VAL A 280 -2.65 -10.35 38.84
C VAL A 280 -3.83 -10.93 39.62
N TRP A 281 -5.03 -10.79 39.04
CA TRP A 281 -6.21 -11.52 39.48
C TRP A 281 -6.38 -12.74 38.58
N LEU A 282 -5.94 -13.91 39.06
CA LEU A 282 -5.93 -15.17 38.33
C LEU A 282 -7.36 -15.70 38.24
N THR A 283 -7.83 -15.95 37.03
CA THR A 283 -9.18 -16.48 36.75
C THR A 283 -9.16 -17.92 36.26
N HIS A 284 -8.02 -18.36 35.72
CA HIS A 284 -7.79 -19.75 35.33
C HIS A 284 -6.37 -20.12 35.75
N PRO A 285 -6.16 -21.27 36.43
CA PRO A 285 -4.84 -21.68 36.86
C PRO A 285 -4.06 -22.28 35.68
N PRO A 286 -2.73 -22.40 35.81
CA PRO A 286 -1.95 -23.26 34.92
C PRO A 286 -2.53 -24.67 34.91
N SER A 287 -2.63 -25.29 33.73
CA SER A 287 -3.05 -26.68 33.59
C SER A 287 -1.95 -27.51 32.94
N GLN A 288 -1.67 -28.67 33.53
CA GLN A 288 -0.67 -29.62 33.01
C GLN A 288 -1.25 -30.59 31.98
N GLU A 289 -2.55 -30.59 31.75
CA GLU A 289 -3.21 -31.55 30.89
C GLU A 289 -3.78 -30.89 29.63
N PRO A 290 -3.57 -31.49 28.43
CA PRO A 290 -4.14 -30.96 27.21
C PRO A 290 -5.64 -31.28 27.13
N GLU A 291 -6.47 -30.30 27.50
CA GLU A 291 -7.92 -30.19 27.24
C GLU A 291 -8.71 -31.42 27.67
N GLU A 292 -9.04 -31.48 28.96
CA GLU A 292 -10.24 -32.19 29.39
C GLU A 292 -11.35 -31.16 29.60
N ASP A 293 -12.54 -31.41 29.04
CA ASP A 293 -13.78 -30.60 29.19
C ASP A 293 -14.27 -30.52 30.66
N ASP A 294 -13.50 -31.02 31.61
CA ASP A 294 -13.83 -31.00 33.02
C ASP A 294 -13.47 -29.63 33.59
N TYR A 295 -14.42 -28.70 33.48
CA TYR A 295 -14.42 -27.40 34.13
C TYR A 295 -14.46 -27.58 35.66
N GLY A 296 -13.36 -28.03 36.24
CA GLY A 296 -13.13 -27.94 37.67
C GLY A 296 -13.34 -26.48 38.10
N TYR A 297 -14.25 -26.27 39.06
CA TYR A 297 -14.54 -24.93 39.56
C TYR A 297 -13.28 -24.36 40.21
N PHE A 298 -12.63 -23.41 39.53
CA PHE A 298 -11.52 -22.64 40.07
C PHE A 298 -12.04 -21.34 40.65
N GLU A 299 -11.77 -21.11 41.94
CA GLU A 299 -12.08 -19.84 42.58
C GLU A 299 -10.97 -18.83 42.25
N ALA A 300 -11.34 -17.77 41.51
CA ALA A 300 -10.41 -16.74 41.12
C ALA A 300 -9.74 -16.08 42.34
N CYS A 301 -8.42 -15.91 42.29
CA CYS A 301 -7.62 -15.46 43.42
C CYS A 301 -6.56 -14.43 42.99
N GLU A 302 -5.89 -13.84 43.98
CA GLU A 302 -4.72 -13.02 43.72
C GLU A 302 -3.50 -13.93 43.48
N ALA A 303 -2.65 -13.56 42.51
CA ALA A 303 -1.47 -14.34 42.17
C ALA A 303 -0.31 -13.42 41.75
N VAL A 304 0.90 -13.96 41.79
CA VAL A 304 2.08 -13.35 41.19
C VAL A 304 2.52 -14.18 39.99
N ILE A 305 2.78 -13.51 38.86
CA ILE A 305 3.28 -14.16 37.64
C ILE A 305 4.68 -13.67 37.30
N ILE A 306 5.52 -14.56 36.79
CA ILE A 306 6.79 -14.24 36.12
C ILE A 306 6.64 -14.61 34.66
N ARG A 307 6.73 -13.62 33.76
CA ARG A 307 6.54 -13.81 32.33
C ARG A 307 7.84 -14.22 31.63
N GLY A 308 7.77 -15.13 30.66
CA GLY A 308 8.89 -15.43 29.77
C GLY A 308 10.03 -16.23 30.41
N TYR A 309 9.72 -17.08 31.39
CA TYR A 309 10.62 -18.13 31.85
C TYR A 309 11.05 -19.02 30.66
N LEU A 310 12.35 -19.27 30.55
CA LEU A 310 12.99 -19.92 29.39
C LEU A 310 12.63 -19.25 28.05
N GLY A 311 12.35 -17.94 28.08
CA GLY A 311 11.97 -17.13 26.92
C GLY A 311 10.56 -17.41 26.37
N LYS A 312 9.77 -18.29 27.00
CA LYS A 312 8.48 -18.73 26.44
C LYS A 312 7.36 -18.93 27.47
N TYR A 313 7.64 -19.53 28.61
CA TYR A 313 6.62 -20.00 29.55
C TYR A 313 6.39 -18.98 30.66
N ASP A 314 5.28 -19.11 31.37
CA ASP A 314 5.02 -18.30 32.55
C ASP A 314 5.09 -19.14 33.81
N LEU A 315 5.52 -18.51 34.90
CA LEU A 315 5.46 -19.08 36.24
C LEU A 315 4.36 -18.37 37.01
N VAL A 316 3.51 -19.11 37.70
CA VAL A 316 2.39 -18.58 38.46
C VAL A 316 2.48 -19.05 39.91
N LYS A 317 2.32 -18.13 40.86
CA LYS A 317 2.18 -18.43 42.28
C LYS A 317 0.89 -17.83 42.81
N MET A 318 -0.05 -18.69 43.18
CA MET A 318 -1.31 -18.31 43.81
C MET A 318 -1.08 -17.91 45.28
N LEU A 319 -1.88 -16.97 45.80
CA LEU A 319 -1.74 -16.39 47.14
C LEU A 319 -2.90 -16.73 48.07
#